data_AF-A0A947RW24-F1
#
_entry.id   AF-A0A947RW24-F1
#
_cell.length_a   1.000
_cell.length_b   1.000
_cell.length_c   1.000
_cell.angle_alpha   90.00
_cell.angle_beta   90.00
_cell.angle_gamma   90.00
#
_symmetry.space_group_name_H-M   'P 1'
#
loop_
_entity.id
_entity.type
_entity.pdbx_description
1 polymer ?
#
loop_
_entity_poly.entity_id
_entity_poly.type
_entity_poly.pdbx_seq_one_letter_code
_entity_poly.pdbx_strand_id
1 'polypeptide(L)'
;MDEHGVLWQFAHNNIAITTFSGWFVAQLIKVIRGIFVEKRFNFKWFVGTGGMPSSHAAGVVALTTGVGLNEGVHTALFIVTLMFTIIVICDAQGVRFSTGKQAEILNTIMEDIYWKKRIQEDKLKEFIGHTPIEVLMGIITGLFVAFGIYLMQR
;
A
#
# COMPACT_ATOMS: atom_id res chain seq x y z
N MET A 1 -2.58 -18.69 33.82
CA MET A 1 -1.60 -18.58 32.74
C MET A 1 -2.33 -18.97 31.49
N ASP A 2 -2.43 -18.07 30.53
CA ASP A 2 -3.21 -18.28 29.32
C ASP A 2 -2.65 -19.50 28.58
N GLU A 3 -3.47 -20.53 28.40
CA GLU A 3 -3.09 -21.78 27.70
C GLU A 3 -2.88 -21.55 26.19
N HIS A 4 -3.15 -20.34 25.71
CA HIS A 4 -3.03 -19.95 24.32
C HIS A 4 -1.81 -19.03 24.12
N GLY A 5 -0.86 -19.50 23.33
CA GLY A 5 0.33 -18.72 22.96
C GLY A 5 -0.02 -17.43 22.21
N VAL A 6 0.93 -16.48 22.20
CA VAL A 6 0.77 -15.14 21.59
C VAL A 6 0.24 -15.18 20.15
N LEU A 7 0.68 -16.17 19.36
CA LEU A 7 0.22 -16.35 17.98
C LEU A 7 -1.28 -16.65 17.88
N TRP A 8 -1.82 -17.41 18.85
CA TRP A 8 -3.23 -17.73 18.89
C TRP A 8 -4.06 -16.49 19.21
N GLN A 9 -3.60 -15.67 20.16
CA GLN A 9 -4.25 -14.42 20.54
C GLN A 9 -4.28 -13.44 19.36
N PHE A 10 -3.18 -13.38 18.62
CA PHE A 10 -3.07 -12.56 17.41
C PHE A 10 -4.01 -13.05 16.30
N ALA A 11 -4.10 -14.36 16.10
CA ALA A 11 -4.98 -14.97 15.11
C ALA A 11 -6.47 -14.78 15.41
N HIS A 12 -6.86 -14.60 16.68
CA HIS A 12 -8.24 -14.37 17.11
C HIS A 12 -8.57 -12.90 17.37
N ASN A 13 -7.64 -11.97 17.09
CA ASN A 13 -7.88 -10.55 17.27
C ASN A 13 -8.59 -9.97 16.04
N ASN A 14 -9.81 -9.43 16.24
CA ASN A 14 -10.63 -8.87 15.16
C ASN A 14 -9.93 -7.77 14.36
N ILE A 15 -9.16 -6.91 15.04
CA ILE A 15 -8.42 -5.81 14.42
C ILE A 15 -7.24 -6.36 13.60
N ALA A 16 -6.54 -7.37 14.11
CA ALA A 16 -5.48 -8.05 13.38
C ALA A 16 -6.04 -8.72 12.12
N ILE A 17 -7.07 -9.56 12.27
CA ILE A 17 -7.75 -10.23 11.14
C ILE A 17 -8.17 -9.21 10.08
N THR A 18 -8.80 -8.10 10.50
CA THR A 18 -9.23 -7.02 9.60
C THR A 18 -8.05 -6.42 8.83
N THR A 19 -6.97 -6.10 9.52
CA THR A 19 -5.77 -5.47 8.96
C THR A 19 -5.08 -6.37 7.92
N PHE A 20 -4.80 -7.62 8.29
CA PHE A 20 -4.14 -8.57 7.39
C PHE A 20 -5.02 -8.94 6.20
N SER A 21 -6.33 -9.03 6.40
CA SER A 21 -7.25 -9.29 5.30
C SER A 21 -7.30 -8.12 4.32
N GLY A 22 -7.31 -6.87 4.80
CA GLY A 22 -7.27 -5.68 3.93
C GLY A 22 -6.02 -5.66 3.05
N TRP A 23 -4.86 -5.93 3.65
CA TRP A 23 -3.61 -6.06 2.92
C TRP A 23 -3.61 -7.22 1.93
N PHE A 24 -4.08 -8.40 2.35
CA PHE A 24 -4.11 -9.61 1.53
C PHE A 24 -5.06 -9.48 0.34
N VAL A 25 -6.26 -8.94 0.55
CA VAL A 25 -7.23 -8.68 -0.53
C VAL A 25 -6.65 -7.72 -1.56
N ALA A 26 -6.00 -6.64 -1.14
CA ALA A 26 -5.35 -5.73 -2.07
C ALA A 26 -4.23 -6.41 -2.88
N GLN A 27 -3.45 -7.28 -2.24
CA GLN A 27 -2.41 -8.06 -2.92
C GLN A 27 -3.01 -9.07 -3.91
N LEU A 28 -4.10 -9.76 -3.55
CA LEU A 28 -4.82 -10.65 -4.44
C LEU A 28 -5.37 -9.92 -5.67
N ILE A 29 -6.02 -8.77 -5.48
CA ILE A 29 -6.55 -7.95 -6.58
C ILE A 29 -5.41 -7.55 -7.52
N LYS A 30 -4.25 -7.16 -6.98
CA LYS A 30 -3.07 -6.80 -7.78
C LYS A 30 -2.58 -7.97 -8.63
N VAL A 31 -2.47 -9.16 -8.05
CA VAL A 31 -2.02 -10.39 -8.75
C VAL A 31 -3.01 -10.77 -9.85
N ILE A 32 -4.31 -10.80 -9.54
CA ILE A 32 -5.37 -11.11 -10.50
C ILE A 32 -5.32 -10.13 -11.67
N ARG A 33 -5.26 -8.81 -11.39
CA ARG A 33 -5.22 -7.81 -12.46
C ARG A 33 -3.96 -7.95 -13.33
N GLY A 34 -2.81 -8.21 -12.72
CA GLY A 34 -1.57 -8.45 -13.47
C GLY A 34 -1.74 -9.59 -14.48
N ILE A 35 -2.29 -10.73 -14.03
CA ILE A 35 -2.52 -11.91 -14.88
C ILE A 35 -3.46 -11.58 -16.06
N PHE A 36 -4.57 -10.90 -15.80
CA PHE A 36 -5.59 -10.61 -16.83
C PHE A 36 -5.19 -9.50 -17.80
N VAL A 37 -4.52 -8.44 -17.32
CA VAL A 37 -4.18 -7.27 -18.14
C VAL A 37 -2.90 -7.48 -18.93
N GLU A 38 -1.84 -7.99 -18.29
CA GLU A 38 -0.52 -8.09 -18.92
C GLU A 38 -0.29 -9.46 -19.61
N LYS A 39 -1.20 -10.43 -19.41
CA LYS A 39 -1.18 -11.80 -19.97
C LYS A 39 0.17 -12.55 -19.82
N ARG A 40 1.01 -12.11 -18.88
CA ARG A 40 2.36 -12.64 -18.63
C ARG A 40 2.62 -12.68 -17.13
N PHE A 41 2.85 -13.84 -16.54
CA PHE A 41 3.13 -13.91 -15.11
C PHE A 41 4.49 -13.27 -14.80
N ASN A 42 4.52 -12.15 -14.07
CA ASN A 42 5.77 -11.51 -13.67
C ASN A 42 5.91 -11.47 -12.14
N PHE A 43 6.92 -12.17 -11.62
CA PHE A 43 7.21 -12.25 -10.17
C PHE A 43 7.48 -10.88 -9.54
N LYS A 44 7.86 -9.87 -10.36
CA LYS A 44 7.96 -8.46 -9.94
C LYS A 44 6.65 -7.85 -9.45
N TRP A 45 5.48 -8.48 -9.64
CA TRP A 45 4.23 -7.97 -9.04
C TRP A 45 4.03 -8.39 -7.58
N PHE A 46 4.65 -9.49 -7.16
CA PHE A 46 4.66 -9.92 -5.75
C PHE A 46 5.63 -9.08 -4.91
N VAL A 47 6.75 -8.66 -5.50
CA VAL A 47 7.86 -7.98 -4.80
C VAL A 47 7.99 -6.50 -5.21
N GLY A 48 7.30 -6.06 -6.25
CA GLY A 48 7.34 -4.69 -6.75
C GLY A 48 6.53 -3.72 -5.90
N THR A 49 7.09 -2.54 -5.68
CA THR A 49 6.53 -1.46 -4.84
C THR A 49 5.37 -0.68 -5.47
N GLY A 50 4.83 -1.11 -6.62
CA GLY A 50 3.79 -0.42 -7.40
C GLY A 50 2.56 -1.29 -7.71
N GLY A 51 1.49 -0.69 -8.24
CA GLY A 51 0.27 -1.38 -8.70
C GLY A 51 -0.99 -1.02 -7.92
N MET A 52 -2.16 -1.17 -8.56
CA MET A 52 -3.48 -0.85 -8.00
C MET A 52 -4.18 -2.13 -7.51
N PRO A 53 -4.91 -2.11 -6.40
CA PRO A 53 -4.88 -1.09 -5.34
C PRO A 53 -3.57 -1.14 -4.54
N SER A 54 -3.22 -0.04 -3.86
CA SER A 54 -2.08 -0.03 -2.94
C SER A 54 -2.36 -0.90 -1.71
N SER A 55 -1.55 -1.94 -1.49
CA SER A 55 -1.70 -2.86 -0.35
C SER A 55 -1.31 -2.24 0.98
N HIS A 56 -0.34 -1.32 1.00
CA HIS A 56 0.02 -0.56 2.19
C HIS A 56 -1.15 0.35 2.61
N ALA A 57 -1.70 1.12 1.67
CA ALA A 57 -2.86 1.98 1.94
C ALA A 57 -4.08 1.16 2.38
N ALA A 58 -4.38 0.04 1.73
CA ALA A 58 -5.48 -0.84 2.13
C ALA A 58 -5.31 -1.41 3.54
N GLY A 59 -4.09 -1.85 3.90
CA GLY A 59 -3.79 -2.38 5.22
C GLY A 59 -3.96 -1.35 6.34
N VAL A 60 -3.35 -0.16 6.22
CA VAL A 60 -3.42 0.86 7.28
C VAL A 60 -4.82 1.47 7.43
N VAL A 61 -5.56 1.58 6.32
CA VAL A 61 -6.97 2.02 6.36
C VAL A 61 -7.85 0.95 6.97
N ALA A 62 -7.64 -0.33 6.64
CA ALA A 62 -8.35 -1.43 7.28
C ALA A 62 -8.08 -1.48 8.79
N LEU A 63 -6.84 -1.24 9.23
CA LEU A 63 -6.46 -1.12 10.64
C LEU A 63 -7.25 0.00 11.33
N THR A 64 -7.17 1.22 10.82
CA THR A 64 -7.81 2.39 11.44
C THR A 64 -9.33 2.24 11.47
N THR A 65 -9.91 1.73 10.38
CA THR A 65 -11.36 1.47 10.30
C THR A 65 -11.78 0.37 11.26
N GLY A 66 -11.02 -0.73 11.32
CA GLY A 66 -11.26 -1.84 12.24
C GLY A 66 -11.20 -1.39 13.71
N VAL A 67 -10.22 -0.56 14.06
CA VAL A 67 -10.12 0.06 15.40
C VAL A 67 -11.32 0.97 15.66
N GLY A 68 -11.68 1.83 14.70
CA GLY A 68 -12.83 2.74 14.85
C GLY A 68 -14.16 2.01 15.03
N LEU A 69 -14.33 0.85 14.39
CA LEU A 69 -15.54 0.04 14.49
C LEU A 69 -15.60 -0.84 15.74
N ASN A 70 -14.47 -1.40 16.20
CA ASN A 70 -14.42 -2.31 17.35
C ASN A 70 -14.25 -1.56 18.68
N GLU A 71 -13.40 -0.54 18.73
CA GLU A 71 -13.01 0.18 19.96
C GLU A 71 -13.68 1.56 20.05
N GLY A 72 -14.12 2.11 18.93
CA GLY A 72 -14.75 3.42 18.84
C GLY A 72 -13.78 4.56 18.53
N VAL A 73 -14.29 5.59 17.84
CA VAL A 73 -13.51 6.73 17.32
C VAL A 73 -13.01 7.69 18.41
N HIS A 74 -13.54 7.60 19.62
CA HIS A 74 -13.15 8.46 20.75
C HIS A 74 -11.89 7.95 21.47
N THR A 75 -11.42 6.75 21.14
CA THR A 75 -10.29 6.11 21.82
C THR A 75 -8.95 6.70 21.38
N ALA A 76 -7.98 6.71 22.29
CA ALA A 76 -6.60 7.05 21.96
C ALA A 76 -6.03 6.13 20.87
N LEU A 77 -6.44 4.85 20.85
CA LEU A 77 -6.00 3.87 19.85
C LEU A 77 -6.47 4.24 18.43
N PHE A 78 -7.70 4.72 18.28
CA PHE A 78 -8.19 5.24 17.00
C PHE A 78 -7.38 6.45 16.54
N ILE A 79 -7.07 7.39 17.45
CA ILE A 79 -6.28 8.58 17.10
C ILE A 79 -4.87 8.18 16.65
N VAL A 80 -4.22 7.26 17.36
CA VAL A 80 -2.88 6.76 17.01
C VAL A 80 -2.89 6.09 15.63
N THR A 81 -3.86 5.22 15.37
CA THR A 81 -3.95 4.48 14.09
C THR A 81 -4.32 5.39 12.92
N LEU A 82 -5.17 6.39 13.16
CA LEU A 82 -5.50 7.43 12.18
C LEU A 82 -4.28 8.27 11.82
N MET A 83 -3.53 8.76 12.81
CA MET A 83 -2.30 9.52 12.57
C MET A 83 -1.26 8.66 11.82
N PHE A 84 -1.09 7.41 12.23
CA PHE A 84 -0.23 6.46 11.54
C PHE A 84 -0.63 6.28 10.06
N THR A 85 -1.93 6.15 9.78
CA THR A 85 -2.46 6.03 8.42
C THR A 85 -2.17 7.27 7.58
N ILE A 86 -2.37 8.47 8.14
CA ILE A 86 -2.06 9.73 7.46
C ILE A 86 -0.57 9.79 7.13
N ILE A 87 0.30 9.49 8.10
CA ILE A 87 1.75 9.51 7.89
C ILE A 87 2.14 8.54 6.77
N VAL A 88 1.65 7.29 6.80
CA VAL A 88 1.97 6.29 5.78
C VAL A 88 1.50 6.71 4.39
N ILE A 89 0.30 7.29 4.28
CA ILE A 89 -0.24 7.76 3.00
C ILE A 89 0.55 8.97 2.48
N CYS A 90 0.89 9.92 3.35
CA CYS A 90 1.61 11.14 2.98
C CYS A 90 3.09 10.87 2.65
N ASP A 91 3.78 10.06 3.45
CA ASP A 91 5.20 9.73 3.24
C ASP A 91 5.41 8.97 1.93
N ALA A 92 4.50 8.04 1.63
CA ALA A 92 4.50 7.32 0.36
C ALA A 92 4.34 8.26 -0.87
N GLN A 93 3.69 9.42 -0.72
CA GLN A 93 3.50 10.39 -1.79
C GLN A 93 4.64 11.42 -1.88
N GLY A 94 5.13 11.91 -0.74
CA GLY A 94 6.15 12.97 -0.67
C GLY A 94 7.53 12.52 -1.18
N VAL A 95 7.97 11.33 -0.79
CA VAL A 95 9.23 10.74 -1.28
C VAL A 95 9.16 10.46 -2.78
N ARG A 96 8.00 10.00 -3.28
CA ARG A 96 7.76 9.75 -4.70
C ARG A 96 7.90 11.00 -5.55
N PHE A 97 7.29 12.12 -5.13
CA PHE A 97 7.36 13.36 -5.91
C PHE A 97 8.79 13.87 -6.06
N SER A 98 9.56 13.84 -4.97
CA SER A 98 10.94 14.31 -4.95
C SER A 98 11.86 13.42 -5.79
N THR A 99 11.77 12.10 -5.64
CA THR A 99 12.58 11.14 -6.40
C THR A 99 12.22 11.13 -7.88
N GLY A 100 10.94 11.28 -8.22
CA GLY A 100 10.51 11.34 -9.62
C GLY A 100 11.04 12.58 -10.34
N LYS A 101 10.98 13.74 -9.68
CA LYS A 101 11.56 14.98 -10.20
C LYS A 101 13.07 14.89 -10.35
N GLN A 102 13.77 14.21 -9.43
CA GLN A 102 15.21 13.96 -9.56
C GLN A 102 15.53 13.07 -10.76
N ALA A 103 14.76 12.01 -10.99
CA ALA A 103 14.95 11.12 -12.13
C ALA A 103 14.69 11.83 -13.48
N GLU A 104 13.67 12.68 -13.56
CA GLU A 104 13.37 13.52 -14.74
C GLU A 104 14.52 14.48 -15.06
N ILE A 105 15.03 15.18 -14.05
CA ILE A 105 16.17 16.09 -14.20
C ILE A 105 17.41 15.32 -14.66
N LEU A 106 17.68 14.15 -14.08
CA LEU A 106 18.85 13.34 -14.43
C LEU A 106 18.76 12.75 -15.85
N ASN A 107 17.56 12.32 -16.28
CA ASN A 107 17.33 11.90 -17.65
C ASN A 107 17.57 13.04 -18.64
N THR A 108 17.13 14.27 -18.31
CA THR A 108 17.35 15.46 -19.14
C THR A 108 18.85 15.79 -19.26
N ILE A 109 19.59 15.75 -18.14
CA ILE A 109 21.05 15.94 -18.13
C ILE A 109 21.75 14.87 -18.97
N MET A 110 21.32 13.61 -18.86
CA MET A 110 21.86 12.53 -19.69
C MET A 110 21.62 12.80 -21.17
N GLU A 111 20.40 13.17 -21.59
CA GLU A 111 20.10 13.46 -23.00
C GLU A 111 21.02 14.55 -23.59
N ASP A 112 21.27 15.63 -22.84
CA ASP A 112 22.20 16.69 -23.25
C ASP A 112 23.66 16.18 -23.37
N ILE A 113 24.09 15.26 -22.50
CA ILE A 113 25.42 14.64 -22.55
C ILE A 113 25.51 13.60 -23.68
N TYR A 114 24.43 12.89 -23.95
CA TYR A 114 24.28 11.93 -25.03
C TYR A 114 24.43 12.59 -26.40
N TRP A 115 23.90 13.80 -26.57
CA TRP A 115 24.11 14.62 -27.76
C TRP A 115 25.60 14.90 -28.00
N LYS A 116 26.43 14.90 -26.95
CA LYS A 116 27.90 14.98 -27.00
C LYS A 116 28.61 13.62 -27.14
N LYS A 117 27.89 12.54 -27.45
CA LYS A 117 28.38 11.15 -27.70
C LYS A 117 29.18 10.50 -26.56
N ARG A 118 29.03 10.92 -25.29
CA ARG A 118 29.93 10.46 -24.21
C ARG A 118 29.48 9.25 -23.40
N ILE A 119 28.19 8.93 -23.28
CA ILE A 119 27.69 7.84 -22.41
C ILE A 119 26.44 7.22 -23.04
N GLN A 120 26.32 5.88 -23.00
CA GLN A 120 25.10 5.14 -23.31
C GLN A 120 24.60 4.40 -22.04
N GLU A 121 23.71 5.02 -21.26
CA GLU A 121 23.01 4.41 -20.11
C GLU A 121 21.48 4.49 -20.23
N ASP A 122 20.79 3.46 -19.74
CA ASP A 122 19.33 3.40 -19.77
C ASP A 122 18.68 4.53 -18.94
N LYS A 123 17.59 5.10 -19.45
CA LYS A 123 16.82 6.12 -18.73
C LYS A 123 16.32 5.59 -17.40
N LEU A 124 16.44 6.41 -16.36
CA LEU A 124 15.84 6.13 -15.07
C LEU A 124 14.33 6.16 -15.17
N LYS A 125 13.65 5.32 -14.39
CA LYS A 125 12.20 5.39 -14.25
C LYS A 125 11.83 6.64 -13.46
N GLU A 126 11.20 7.59 -14.13
CA GLU A 126 10.75 8.87 -13.55
C GLU A 126 9.61 8.69 -12.54
N PHE A 127 8.96 7.52 -12.52
CA PHE A 127 7.95 7.18 -11.52
C PHE A 127 8.34 5.91 -10.75
N ILE A 128 8.73 6.09 -9.49
CA ILE A 128 9.02 5.03 -8.53
C ILE A 128 7.96 5.09 -7.42
N GLY A 129 7.17 4.02 -7.25
CA GLY A 129 6.16 3.88 -6.19
C GLY A 129 4.70 3.88 -6.68
N HIS A 130 3.75 4.20 -5.79
CA HIS A 130 2.30 4.12 -6.03
C HIS A 130 1.67 5.43 -6.54
N THR A 131 0.80 5.37 -7.55
CA THR A 131 0.10 6.56 -8.06
C THR A 131 -0.95 7.06 -7.06
N PRO A 132 -1.35 8.33 -7.06
CA PRO A 132 -2.43 8.81 -6.18
C PRO A 132 -3.72 7.99 -6.33
N ILE A 133 -4.03 7.56 -7.55
CA ILE A 133 -5.18 6.70 -7.85
C ILE A 133 -5.00 5.30 -7.25
N GLU A 134 -3.78 4.73 -7.30
CA GLU A 134 -3.48 3.46 -6.63
C GLU A 134 -3.71 3.53 -5.12
N VAL A 135 -3.30 4.63 -4.49
CA VAL A 135 -3.51 4.89 -3.06
C VAL A 135 -5.00 5.02 -2.76
N LEU A 136 -5.74 5.81 -3.55
CA LEU A 136 -7.18 5.98 -3.39
C LEU A 136 -7.94 4.65 -3.47
N MET A 137 -7.61 3.82 -4.46
CA MET A 137 -8.19 2.47 -4.59
C MET A 137 -7.81 1.57 -3.41
N GLY A 138 -6.61 1.76 -2.83
CA GLY A 138 -6.20 1.12 -1.59
C GLY A 138 -7.08 1.52 -0.41
N ILE A 139 -7.32 2.82 -0.22
CA ILE A 139 -8.20 3.35 0.84
C ILE A 139 -9.60 2.74 0.72
N ILE A 140 -10.18 2.77 -0.48
CA ILE A 140 -11.50 2.19 -0.75
C ILE A 140 -11.52 0.69 -0.41
N THR A 141 -10.51 -0.06 -0.86
CA THR A 141 -10.39 -1.50 -0.58
C THR A 141 -10.31 -1.76 0.93
N GLY A 142 -9.50 -0.99 1.65
CA GLY A 142 -9.34 -1.12 3.10
C GLY A 142 -10.64 -0.87 3.86
N LEU A 143 -11.40 0.17 3.48
CA LEU A 143 -12.72 0.45 4.06
C LEU A 143 -13.69 -0.71 3.82
N PHE A 144 -13.84 -1.17 2.58
CA PHE A 144 -14.77 -2.25 2.24
C PHE A 144 -14.43 -3.55 2.98
N VAL A 145 -13.15 -3.92 3.05
CA VAL A 145 -12.74 -5.13 3.76
C VAL A 145 -12.99 -5.01 5.26
N ALA A 146 -12.70 -3.86 5.87
CA ALA A 146 -12.95 -3.64 7.28
C ALA A 146 -14.44 -3.69 7.63
N PHE A 147 -15.30 -3.03 6.85
CA PHE A 147 -16.74 -3.12 7.05
C PHE A 147 -17.25 -4.55 6.83
N GLY A 148 -16.79 -5.24 5.79
CA GLY A 148 -17.19 -6.62 5.51
C GLY A 148 -16.85 -7.57 6.66
N ILE A 149 -15.63 -7.50 7.18
CA ILE A 149 -15.19 -8.34 8.29
C ILE A 149 -15.93 -7.99 9.58
N TYR A 150 -16.09 -6.71 9.88
CA TYR A 150 -16.85 -6.27 11.06
C TYR A 150 -18.30 -6.78 11.03
N LEU A 151 -18.95 -6.73 9.86
CA LEU A 151 -20.32 -7.26 9.70
C LEU A 151 -20.38 -8.79 9.86
N MET A 152 -19.32 -9.52 9.49
CA MET A 152 -19.25 -10.98 9.67
C MET A 152 -18.97 -11.40 11.12
N GLN A 153 -18.42 -10.50 11.94
CA GLN A 153 -18.05 -10.76 13.34
C GLN A 153 -19.16 -10.39 14.33
N ARG A 154 -20.22 -9.72 13.87
CA ARG A 154 -21.37 -9.29 14.66
C ARG A 154 -22.47 -10.36 14.65
#